data_AF-A0A7W1LGY8-F1
#
_entry.id   AF-A0A7W1LGY8-F1
#
_cell.length_a   1.000
_cell.length_b   1.000
_cell.length_c   1.000
_cell.angle_alpha   90.00
_cell.angle_beta   90.00
_cell.angle_gamma   90.00
#
_symmetry.space_group_name_H-M   'P 1'
#
loop_
_entity.id
_entity.type
_entity.pdbx_description
1 polymer ?
#
loop_
_entity_poly.entity_id
_entity_poly.type
_entity_poly.pdbx_seq_one_letter_code
_entity_poly.pdbx_strand_id
1 'polypeptide(L)'
;ALLNASPITAIRTAAVSAVATRALARPGARSVAIIGTGVQGKAHEQGLRTVLGDDAEIRSWSRSSGGSPEELVRDADVVCTCTSSSEPVLSLAWLKPGAHVNAVGSSVPWARELDAETMAAGTLFVDRRESTLNESGEYRRALEEGAIRPDHILAELGEVLIGAHPGRTRDDERTIFVSLGLAVEDLAAAELVVARAREHGIGVEVDF
;
A
#
# COMPACT_ATOMS: atom_id res chain seq x y z
N ALA A 1 -2.11 27.11 8.21
CA ALA A 1 -1.16 26.59 9.23
C ALA A 1 0.08 26.08 8.53
N LEU A 2 1.27 26.29 9.10
CA LEU A 2 2.50 25.63 8.65
C LEU A 2 2.71 24.37 9.50
N LEU A 3 2.89 23.22 8.88
CA LEU A 3 2.95 21.92 9.55
C LEU A 3 4.17 21.12 9.09
N ASN A 4 4.72 20.29 9.97
CA ASN A 4 5.67 19.26 9.57
C ASN A 4 4.90 18.12 8.89
N ALA A 5 5.14 17.91 7.59
CA ALA A 5 4.45 16.90 6.80
C ALA A 5 4.99 15.47 7.00
N SER A 6 6.21 15.29 7.52
CA SER A 6 6.79 13.94 7.69
C SER A 6 5.90 12.95 8.45
N PRO A 7 5.33 13.28 9.63
CA PRO A 7 4.39 12.38 10.30
C PRO A 7 3.04 12.27 9.56
N ILE A 8 2.61 13.33 8.88
CA ILE A 8 1.36 13.33 8.10
C ILE A 8 1.46 12.31 6.97
N THR A 9 2.55 12.36 6.19
CA THR A 9 2.83 11.42 5.10
C THR A 9 2.89 9.98 5.63
N ALA A 10 3.58 9.72 6.75
CA ALA A 10 3.63 8.37 7.33
C ALA A 10 2.23 7.83 7.67
N ILE A 11 1.40 8.65 8.33
CA ILE A 11 0.05 8.26 8.75
C ILE A 11 -0.88 8.08 7.54
N ARG A 12 -0.90 9.05 6.62
CA ARG A 12 -1.84 9.03 5.49
C ARG A 12 -1.53 7.88 4.52
N THR A 13 -0.26 7.56 4.28
CA THR A 13 0.10 6.44 3.39
C THR A 13 -0.40 5.12 3.98
N ALA A 14 -0.16 4.88 5.28
CA ALA A 14 -0.68 3.69 5.96
C ALA A 14 -2.21 3.65 6.00
N ALA A 15 -2.88 4.80 6.19
CA ALA A 15 -4.33 4.89 6.20
C ALA A 15 -4.93 4.53 4.83
N VAL A 16 -4.33 4.97 3.74
CA VAL A 16 -4.77 4.63 2.38
C VAL A 16 -4.60 3.14 2.11
N SER A 17 -3.47 2.53 2.47
CA SER A 17 -3.28 1.07 2.40
C SER A 17 -4.30 0.30 3.26
N ALA A 18 -4.68 0.83 4.42
CA ALA A 18 -5.75 0.24 5.24
C ALA A 18 -7.13 0.35 4.56
N VAL A 19 -7.44 1.47 3.91
CA VAL A 19 -8.67 1.63 3.12
C VAL A 19 -8.68 0.68 1.92
N ALA A 20 -7.57 0.56 1.19
CA ALA A 20 -7.41 -0.39 0.10
C ALA A 20 -7.58 -1.83 0.59
N THR A 21 -6.95 -2.19 1.71
CA THR A 21 -7.10 -3.50 2.35
C THR A 21 -8.55 -3.81 2.69
N ARG A 22 -9.28 -2.86 3.30
CA ARG A 22 -10.70 -3.05 3.62
C ARG A 22 -11.56 -3.27 2.37
N ALA A 23 -11.23 -2.62 1.26
CA ALA A 23 -11.99 -2.70 0.02
C ALA A 23 -11.62 -3.89 -0.87
N LEU A 24 -10.37 -4.36 -0.81
CA LEU A 24 -9.78 -5.28 -1.79
C LEU A 24 -9.25 -6.58 -1.19
N ALA A 25 -9.06 -6.69 0.12
CA ALA A 25 -8.70 -7.96 0.74
C ALA A 25 -9.91 -8.90 0.81
N ARG A 26 -9.63 -10.21 0.85
CA ARG A 26 -10.66 -11.22 1.05
C ARG A 26 -11.38 -10.99 2.40
N PRO A 27 -12.69 -11.23 2.49
CA PRO A 27 -13.38 -11.18 3.77
C PRO A 27 -12.73 -12.09 4.81
N GLY A 28 -12.60 -11.60 6.04
CA GLY A 28 -11.96 -12.34 7.14
C GLY A 28 -10.43 -12.46 7.04
N ALA A 29 -9.77 -11.67 6.20
CA ALA A 29 -8.32 -11.50 6.26
C ALA A 29 -7.87 -11.06 7.67
N ARG A 30 -6.87 -11.74 8.24
CA ARG A 30 -6.33 -11.43 9.58
C ARG A 30 -4.81 -11.52 9.69
N SER A 31 -4.15 -12.27 8.83
CA SER A 31 -2.68 -12.39 8.84
C SER A 31 -2.03 -11.38 7.89
N VAL A 32 -1.06 -10.63 8.38
CA VAL A 32 -0.35 -9.59 7.63
C VAL A 32 1.15 -9.83 7.65
N ALA A 33 1.77 -9.78 6.47
CA ALA A 33 3.21 -9.70 6.31
C ALA A 33 3.62 -8.30 5.85
N ILE A 34 4.48 -7.63 6.62
CA ILE A 34 5.08 -6.35 6.24
C ILE A 34 6.55 -6.58 5.87
N ILE A 35 6.91 -6.33 4.62
CA ILE A 35 8.30 -6.37 4.14
C ILE A 35 8.85 -4.95 4.24
N GLY A 36 9.74 -4.71 5.21
CA GLY A 36 10.28 -3.40 5.54
C GLY A 36 9.82 -2.91 6.91
N THR A 37 10.78 -2.63 7.81
CA THR A 37 10.53 -2.19 9.21
C THR A 37 10.84 -0.72 9.45
N GLY A 38 10.90 0.07 8.37
CA GLY A 38 11.12 1.52 8.41
C GLY A 38 9.89 2.31 8.89
N VAL A 39 9.87 3.61 8.60
CA VAL A 39 8.76 4.51 8.98
C VAL A 39 7.42 4.00 8.47
N GLN A 40 7.35 3.66 7.17
CA GLN A 40 6.11 3.16 6.58
C GLN A 40 5.71 1.79 7.12
N GLY A 41 6.65 0.86 7.34
CA GLY A 41 6.33 -0.45 7.93
C GLY A 41 5.65 -0.33 9.31
N LYS A 42 6.18 0.54 10.17
CA LYS A 42 5.59 0.80 11.50
C LYS A 42 4.23 1.50 11.41
N ALA A 43 4.08 2.47 10.51
CA ALA A 43 2.80 3.14 10.30
C ALA A 43 1.75 2.16 9.75
N HIS A 44 2.12 1.26 8.83
CA HIS A 44 1.24 0.25 8.26
C HIS A 44 0.77 -0.77 9.31
N GLU A 45 1.63 -1.19 10.23
CA GLU A 45 1.20 -2.03 11.36
C GLU A 45 0.05 -1.35 12.14
N GLN A 46 0.21 -0.07 12.48
CA GLN A 46 -0.82 0.68 13.19
C GLN A 46 -2.09 0.89 12.34
N GLY A 47 -1.93 1.29 11.08
CA GLY A 47 -3.03 1.57 10.16
C GLY A 47 -3.88 0.33 9.88
N LEU A 48 -3.26 -0.82 9.64
CA LEU A 48 -3.97 -2.06 9.30
C LEU A 48 -4.80 -2.60 10.47
N ARG A 49 -4.36 -2.45 11.73
CA ARG A 49 -5.17 -2.83 12.89
C ARG A 49 -6.51 -2.11 12.94
N THR A 50 -6.58 -0.87 12.43
CA THR A 50 -7.84 -0.09 12.42
C THR A 50 -8.93 -0.71 11.54
N VAL A 51 -8.57 -1.57 10.58
CA VAL A 51 -9.52 -2.22 9.66
C VAL A 51 -9.57 -3.74 9.81
N LEU A 52 -8.52 -4.36 10.33
CA LEU A 52 -8.44 -5.82 10.55
C LEU A 52 -8.77 -6.25 11.98
N GLY A 53 -8.74 -5.31 12.95
CA GLY A 53 -8.91 -5.57 14.37
C GLY A 53 -7.59 -5.65 15.14
N ASP A 54 -7.67 -5.47 16.46
CA ASP A 54 -6.50 -5.51 17.35
C ASP A 54 -5.87 -6.91 17.44
N ASP A 55 -6.67 -7.96 17.21
CA ASP A 55 -6.27 -9.36 17.21
C ASP A 55 -5.62 -9.82 15.89
N ALA A 56 -5.49 -8.93 14.89
CA ALA A 56 -4.80 -9.25 13.65
C ALA A 56 -3.34 -9.65 13.88
N GLU A 57 -2.93 -10.74 13.23
CA GLU A 57 -1.57 -11.27 13.30
C GLU A 57 -0.68 -10.52 12.32
N ILE A 58 -0.07 -9.43 12.78
CA ILE A 58 0.85 -8.62 11.98
C ILE A 58 2.28 -9.00 12.32
N ARG A 59 3.01 -9.46 11.30
CA ARG A 59 4.44 -9.77 11.39
C ARG A 59 5.18 -8.91 10.37
N SER A 60 6.41 -8.54 10.70
CA SER A 60 7.26 -7.73 9.82
C SER A 60 8.63 -8.35 9.64
N TRP A 61 9.21 -8.22 8.44
CA TRP A 61 10.55 -8.65 8.12
C TRP A 61 11.38 -7.49 7.57
N SER A 62 12.69 -7.54 7.79
CA SER A 62 13.65 -6.63 7.17
C SER A 62 14.97 -7.34 6.87
N ARG A 63 15.77 -6.81 5.95
CA ARG A 63 17.10 -7.37 5.64
C ARG A 63 17.99 -7.51 6.87
N SER A 64 17.90 -6.59 7.83
CA SER A 64 18.66 -6.65 9.10
C SER A 64 18.23 -7.80 10.02
N SER A 65 17.02 -8.34 9.82
CA SER A 65 16.53 -9.51 10.55
C SER A 65 17.15 -10.82 10.04
N GLY A 66 17.85 -10.81 8.90
CA GLY A 66 18.38 -12.00 8.25
C GLY A 66 17.29 -12.86 7.59
N GLY A 67 17.71 -13.90 6.86
CA GLY A 67 16.80 -14.84 6.20
C GLY A 67 16.02 -14.22 5.02
N SER A 68 14.81 -14.73 4.79
CA SER A 68 13.91 -14.36 3.70
C SER A 68 12.52 -14.00 4.27
N PRO A 69 11.77 -13.06 3.66
CA PRO A 69 10.37 -12.82 4.03
C PRO A 69 9.41 -13.94 3.58
N GLU A 70 9.88 -14.95 2.84
CA GLU A 70 9.05 -16.00 2.23
C GLU A 70 8.07 -16.67 3.20
N GLU A 71 8.54 -17.18 4.34
CA GLU A 71 7.68 -17.87 5.31
C GLU A 71 6.55 -16.96 5.81
N LEU A 72 6.87 -15.67 6.00
CA LEU A 72 5.91 -14.65 6.41
C LEU A 72 4.82 -14.46 5.35
N VAL A 73 5.24 -14.37 4.09
CA VAL A 73 4.36 -14.11 2.95
C VAL A 73 3.45 -15.32 2.69
N ARG A 74 3.95 -16.56 2.84
CA ARG A 74 3.17 -17.79 2.61
C ARG A 74 1.93 -17.90 3.50
N ASP A 75 2.01 -17.40 4.72
CA ASP A 75 0.89 -17.44 5.67
C ASP A 75 -0.04 -16.21 5.56
N ALA A 76 0.41 -15.13 4.92
CA ALA A 76 -0.26 -13.82 4.98
C ALA A 76 -1.47 -13.70 4.05
N ASP A 77 -2.56 -13.15 4.57
CA ASP A 77 -3.71 -12.67 3.78
C ASP A 77 -3.41 -11.36 3.09
N VAL A 78 -2.67 -10.49 3.79
CA VAL A 78 -2.29 -9.16 3.32
C VAL A 78 -0.77 -9.04 3.36
N VAL A 79 -0.17 -8.61 2.26
CA VAL A 79 1.25 -8.32 2.17
C VAL A 79 1.43 -6.83 1.92
N CYS A 80 2.31 -6.17 2.66
CA CYS A 80 2.69 -4.79 2.43
C CYS A 80 4.18 -4.71 2.11
N THR A 81 4.53 -4.19 0.95
CA THR A 81 5.93 -3.90 0.61
C THR A 81 6.21 -2.43 0.92
N CYS A 82 7.04 -2.22 1.94
CA CYS A 82 7.37 -0.91 2.53
C CYS A 82 8.89 -0.75 2.62
N THR A 83 9.61 -1.18 1.59
CA THR A 83 11.08 -1.14 1.52
C THR A 83 11.57 0.01 0.64
N SER A 84 12.89 0.20 0.62
CA SER A 84 13.58 1.07 -0.33
C SER A 84 14.34 0.25 -1.38
N SER A 85 13.91 -0.98 -1.66
CA SER A 85 14.57 -1.87 -2.61
C SER A 85 14.40 -1.35 -4.03
N SER A 86 15.45 -1.47 -4.84
CA SER A 86 15.36 -1.26 -6.29
C SER A 86 15.03 -2.56 -7.05
N GLU A 87 15.14 -3.70 -6.39
CA GLU A 87 14.90 -5.03 -6.96
C GLU A 87 13.78 -5.76 -6.22
N PRO A 88 13.08 -6.72 -6.89
CA PRO A 88 11.96 -7.43 -6.29
C PRO A 88 12.31 -8.08 -4.95
N VAL A 89 11.43 -7.88 -3.98
CA VAL A 89 11.46 -8.46 -2.63
C VAL A 89 10.23 -9.34 -2.36
N LEU A 90 9.27 -9.38 -3.29
CA LEU A 90 8.08 -10.21 -3.24
C LEU A 90 7.99 -11.04 -4.53
N SER A 91 7.80 -12.35 -4.37
CA SER A 91 7.62 -13.30 -5.47
C SER A 91 6.23 -13.93 -5.45
N LEU A 92 5.67 -14.17 -6.64
CA LEU A 92 4.37 -14.82 -6.83
C LEU A 92 4.29 -16.20 -6.15
N ALA A 93 5.39 -16.96 -6.16
CA ALA A 93 5.45 -18.32 -5.60
C ALA A 93 5.19 -18.37 -4.08
N TRP A 94 5.30 -17.23 -3.40
CA TRP A 94 5.04 -17.09 -1.97
C TRP A 94 3.60 -16.68 -1.68
N LEU A 95 2.91 -16.03 -2.64
CA LEU A 95 1.55 -15.53 -2.46
C LEU A 95 0.52 -16.65 -2.58
N LYS A 96 -0.23 -16.88 -1.51
CA LYS A 96 -1.40 -17.77 -1.54
C LYS A 96 -2.53 -17.23 -2.44
N PRO A 97 -3.41 -18.10 -2.95
CA PRO A 97 -4.65 -17.65 -3.57
C PRO A 97 -5.44 -16.73 -2.64
N GLY A 98 -6.06 -15.69 -3.19
CA GLY A 98 -6.85 -14.72 -2.43
C GLY A 98 -6.05 -13.64 -1.70
N ALA A 99 -4.72 -13.66 -1.75
CA ALA A 99 -3.90 -12.65 -1.09
C ALA A 99 -4.14 -11.23 -1.63
N HIS A 100 -4.01 -10.24 -0.76
CA HIS A 100 -4.00 -8.82 -1.12
C HIS A 100 -2.61 -8.22 -0.89
N VAL A 101 -2.12 -7.45 -1.85
CA VAL A 101 -0.82 -6.79 -1.76
C VAL A 101 -1.02 -5.28 -1.79
N ASN A 102 -0.50 -4.57 -0.79
CA ASN A 102 -0.26 -3.13 -0.87
C ASN A 102 1.21 -2.91 -1.26
N ALA A 103 1.44 -2.42 -2.48
CA ALA A 103 2.77 -2.08 -2.97
C ALA A 103 3.02 -0.57 -2.78
N VAL A 104 3.94 -0.22 -1.87
CA VAL A 104 4.05 1.15 -1.31
C VAL A 104 5.46 1.72 -1.46
N GLY A 105 6.50 0.89 -1.33
CA GLY A 105 7.88 1.36 -1.24
C GLY A 105 8.47 1.88 -2.55
N SER A 106 7.95 1.42 -3.70
CA SER A 106 8.42 1.87 -5.02
C SER A 106 7.61 3.04 -5.57
N SER A 107 8.03 4.26 -5.23
CA SER A 107 7.43 5.52 -5.73
C SER A 107 8.26 6.22 -6.81
N VAL A 108 9.20 5.50 -7.45
CA VAL A 108 10.07 6.04 -8.51
C VAL A 108 10.20 5.08 -9.70
N PRO A 109 10.35 5.58 -10.94
CA PRO A 109 10.25 4.75 -12.15
C PRO A 109 11.28 3.62 -12.26
N TRP A 110 12.41 3.72 -11.55
CA TRP A 110 13.52 2.78 -11.65
C TRP A 110 13.56 1.72 -10.55
N ALA A 111 12.73 1.84 -9.51
CA ALA A 111 12.69 0.89 -8.40
C ALA A 111 11.48 -0.06 -8.55
N ARG A 112 11.55 -1.24 -7.95
CA ARG A 112 10.42 -2.17 -7.84
C ARG A 112 10.59 -3.07 -6.63
N GLU A 113 9.47 -3.46 -6.03
CA GLU A 113 9.42 -4.44 -4.95
C GLU A 113 8.75 -5.75 -5.39
N LEU A 114 7.92 -5.69 -6.44
CA LEU A 114 7.26 -6.81 -7.10
C LEU A 114 7.96 -7.13 -8.43
N ASP A 115 8.09 -8.42 -8.72
CA ASP A 115 8.51 -8.90 -10.04
C ASP A 115 7.35 -8.84 -11.06
N ALA A 116 7.69 -8.96 -12.35
CA ALA A 116 6.71 -8.86 -13.43
C ALA A 116 5.69 -10.00 -13.41
N GLU A 117 6.07 -11.19 -12.94
CA GLU A 117 5.17 -12.35 -12.78
C GLU A 117 4.10 -12.07 -11.72
N THR A 118 4.49 -11.48 -10.59
CA THR A 118 3.59 -11.05 -9.52
C THR A 118 2.62 -9.99 -10.02
N MET A 119 3.12 -8.98 -10.73
CA MET A 119 2.27 -7.94 -11.35
C MET A 119 1.26 -8.53 -12.33
N ALA A 120 1.68 -9.49 -13.17
CA ALA A 120 0.80 -10.13 -14.15
C ALA A 120 -0.26 -11.03 -13.53
N ALA A 121 0.04 -11.70 -12.42
CA ALA A 121 -0.90 -12.57 -11.73
C ALA A 121 -1.90 -11.82 -10.83
N GLY A 122 -1.66 -10.53 -10.56
CA GLY A 122 -2.51 -9.70 -9.70
C GLY A 122 -3.56 -8.91 -10.47
N THR A 123 -4.75 -8.83 -9.88
CA THR A 123 -5.80 -7.88 -10.25
C THR A 123 -5.37 -6.50 -9.76
N LEU A 124 -5.00 -5.61 -10.69
CA LEU A 124 -4.31 -4.37 -10.38
C LEU A 124 -5.27 -3.21 -10.14
N PHE A 125 -5.19 -2.67 -8.93
CA PHE A 125 -5.80 -1.41 -8.50
C PHE A 125 -4.70 -0.40 -8.21
N VAL A 126 -4.99 0.88 -8.43
CA VAL A 126 -4.00 1.96 -8.24
C VAL A 126 -4.63 3.12 -7.50
N ASP A 127 -3.82 3.99 -6.92
CA ASP A 127 -4.31 5.27 -6.40
C ASP A 127 -4.72 6.22 -7.54
N ARG A 128 -3.87 6.36 -8.55
CA ARG A 128 -4.05 7.20 -9.73
C ARG A 128 -3.36 6.58 -10.93
N ARG A 129 -4.12 6.38 -12.02
CA ARG A 129 -3.61 5.82 -13.28
C ARG A 129 -2.43 6.62 -13.81
N GLU A 130 -2.59 7.93 -13.89
CA GLU A 130 -1.57 8.83 -14.41
C GLU A 130 -0.24 8.71 -13.66
N SER A 131 -0.26 8.69 -12.32
CA SER A 131 0.93 8.50 -11.50
C SER A 131 1.52 7.10 -11.72
N THR A 132 0.70 6.06 -11.78
CA THR A 132 1.19 4.68 -12.01
C THR A 132 1.91 4.54 -13.35
N LEU A 133 1.36 5.11 -14.43
CA LEU A 133 1.98 5.08 -15.76
C LEU A 133 3.36 5.77 -15.76
N ASN A 134 3.51 6.85 -15.00
CA ASN A 134 4.71 7.68 -15.02
C ASN A 134 5.77 7.25 -14.00
N GLU A 135 5.35 6.76 -12.83
CA GLU A 135 6.22 6.67 -11.64
C GLU A 135 6.35 5.25 -11.07
N SER A 136 5.37 4.35 -11.29
CA SER A 136 5.47 2.98 -10.75
C SER A 136 6.46 2.14 -11.56
N GLY A 137 7.65 1.92 -11.02
CA GLY A 137 8.63 1.05 -11.67
C GLY A 137 8.18 -0.41 -11.78
N GLU A 138 7.33 -0.90 -10.88
CA GLU A 138 6.78 -2.27 -10.94
C GLU A 138 5.88 -2.46 -12.16
N TYR A 139 4.96 -1.52 -12.39
CA TYR A 139 4.08 -1.52 -13.55
C TYR A 139 4.87 -1.32 -14.85
N ARG A 140 5.79 -0.34 -14.87
CA ARG A 140 6.59 -0.01 -16.06
C ARG A 140 7.50 -1.16 -16.48
N ARG A 141 8.19 -1.80 -15.53
CA ARG A 141 9.03 -2.98 -15.81
C ARG A 141 8.20 -4.15 -16.30
N ALA A 142 7.03 -4.40 -15.70
CA ALA A 142 6.14 -5.46 -16.17
C ALA A 142 5.63 -5.21 -17.60
N LEU A 143 5.41 -3.96 -18.02
CA LEU A 143 5.12 -3.60 -19.41
C LEU A 143 6.32 -3.82 -20.33
N GLU A 144 7.50 -3.33 -19.95
CA GLU A 144 8.74 -3.45 -20.71
C GLU A 144 9.12 -4.93 -20.95
N GLU A 145 8.90 -5.77 -19.94
CA GLU A 145 9.12 -7.22 -20.00
C GLU A 145 7.99 -7.98 -20.72
N GLY A 146 6.91 -7.29 -21.11
CA GLY A 146 5.78 -7.86 -21.86
C GLY A 146 4.84 -8.75 -21.02
N ALA A 147 5.02 -8.77 -19.70
CA ALA A 147 4.24 -9.58 -18.76
C ALA A 147 2.80 -9.07 -18.58
N ILE A 148 2.60 -7.74 -18.71
CA ILE A 148 1.29 -7.11 -18.68
C ILE A 148 1.04 -6.27 -19.95
N ARG A 149 -0.21 -5.85 -20.13
CA ARG A 149 -0.63 -4.96 -21.22
C ARG A 149 -0.94 -3.56 -20.67
N PRO A 150 -0.95 -2.50 -21.51
CA PRO A 150 -1.25 -1.14 -21.03
C PRO A 150 -2.60 -1.01 -20.30
N ASP A 151 -3.58 -1.84 -20.64
CA ASP A 151 -4.91 -1.93 -20.04
C ASP A 151 -4.99 -2.83 -18.78
N HIS A 152 -3.85 -3.26 -18.23
CA HIS A 152 -3.81 -4.11 -17.03
C HIS A 152 -4.29 -3.42 -15.75
N ILE A 153 -4.28 -2.08 -15.71
CA ILE A 153 -4.85 -1.33 -14.58
C ILE A 153 -6.37 -1.43 -14.65
N LEU A 154 -6.96 -2.14 -13.69
CA LEU A 154 -8.40 -2.40 -13.67
C LEU A 154 -9.20 -1.18 -13.19
N ALA A 155 -8.83 -0.62 -12.03
CA ALA A 155 -9.51 0.52 -11.44
C ALA A 155 -8.61 1.36 -10.53
N GLU A 156 -8.97 2.63 -10.35
CA GLU A 156 -8.49 3.47 -9.25
C GLU A 156 -9.24 3.08 -7.97
N LEU A 157 -8.57 3.19 -6.82
CA LEU A 157 -9.18 2.92 -5.52
C LEU A 157 -10.43 3.78 -5.30
N GLY A 158 -10.41 5.04 -5.73
CA GLY A 158 -11.57 5.94 -5.68
C GLY A 158 -12.80 5.39 -6.39
N GLU A 159 -12.63 4.74 -7.55
CA GLU A 159 -13.73 4.12 -8.31
C GLU A 159 -14.35 2.95 -7.56
N VAL A 160 -13.53 2.18 -6.83
CA VAL A 160 -14.01 1.10 -5.95
C VAL A 160 -14.79 1.69 -4.77
N LEU A 161 -14.26 2.72 -4.12
CA LEU A 161 -14.87 3.32 -2.93
C LEU A 161 -16.23 3.98 -3.20
N ILE A 162 -16.44 4.52 -4.40
CA ILE A 162 -17.74 5.10 -4.80
C ILE A 162 -18.68 4.09 -5.47
N GLY A 163 -18.28 2.83 -5.60
CA GLY A 163 -19.08 1.76 -6.22
C GLY A 163 -19.15 1.80 -7.75
N ALA A 164 -18.29 2.58 -8.41
CA ALA A 164 -18.17 2.57 -9.87
C ALA A 164 -17.47 1.31 -10.40
N HIS A 165 -16.66 0.66 -9.56
CA HIS A 165 -16.07 -0.65 -9.81
C HIS A 165 -16.29 -1.57 -8.59
N PRO A 166 -16.58 -2.87 -8.76
CA PRO A 166 -16.88 -3.76 -7.62
C PRO A 166 -15.69 -4.07 -6.71
N GLY A 167 -14.47 -3.74 -7.12
CA GLY A 167 -13.25 -4.11 -6.41
C GLY A 167 -12.92 -5.58 -6.62
N ARG A 168 -12.65 -6.32 -5.54
CA ARG A 168 -12.52 -7.79 -5.57
C ARG A 168 -13.84 -8.44 -6.00
N THR A 169 -13.75 -9.41 -6.89
CA THR A 169 -14.89 -10.19 -7.41
C THR A 169 -14.78 -11.69 -7.12
N ARG A 170 -13.58 -12.19 -6.78
CA ARG A 170 -13.36 -13.60 -6.45
C ARG A 170 -12.50 -13.79 -5.20
N ASP A 171 -12.78 -14.84 -4.45
CA ASP A 171 -12.06 -15.16 -3.21
C ASP A 171 -10.63 -15.65 -3.48
N ASP A 172 -10.38 -16.27 -4.64
CA ASP A 172 -9.10 -16.86 -5.00
C ASP A 172 -8.18 -15.90 -5.78
N GLU A 173 -8.69 -14.76 -6.24
CA GLU A 173 -7.89 -13.81 -7.00
C GLU A 173 -6.89 -13.08 -6.10
N ARG A 174 -5.69 -12.85 -6.63
CA ARG A 174 -4.71 -11.99 -5.97
C ARG A 174 -5.02 -10.57 -6.38
N THR A 175 -5.13 -9.67 -5.42
CA THR A 175 -5.34 -8.23 -5.69
C THR A 175 -4.07 -7.48 -5.35
N ILE A 176 -3.68 -6.52 -6.19
CA ILE A 176 -2.54 -5.64 -5.94
C ILE A 176 -3.07 -4.21 -5.93
N PHE A 177 -2.73 -3.45 -4.90
CA PHE A 177 -2.92 -2.01 -4.83
C PHE A 177 -1.56 -1.31 -4.88
N VAL A 178 -1.30 -0.55 -5.93
CA VAL A 178 -0.11 0.29 -6.04
C VAL A 178 -0.43 1.67 -5.46
N SER A 179 0.34 2.06 -4.46
CA SER A 179 0.20 3.32 -3.71
C SER A 179 1.44 4.20 -3.90
N LEU A 180 1.34 5.23 -4.73
CA LEU A 180 2.39 6.23 -4.96
C LEU A 180 2.18 7.48 -4.12
N GLY A 181 0.93 7.73 -3.71
CA GLY A 181 0.51 8.82 -2.86
C GLY A 181 -0.02 10.02 -3.61
N LEU A 182 -1.11 10.58 -3.09
CA LEU A 182 -1.78 11.72 -3.71
C LEU A 182 -1.76 12.93 -2.79
N ALA A 183 -1.54 14.12 -3.36
CA ALA A 183 -1.54 15.37 -2.60
C ALA A 183 -2.86 15.64 -1.86
N VAL A 184 -3.99 15.10 -2.37
CA VAL A 184 -5.29 15.19 -1.70
C VAL A 184 -5.32 14.44 -0.35
N GLU A 185 -4.55 13.36 -0.23
CA GLU A 185 -4.44 12.60 1.02
C GLU A 185 -3.66 13.39 2.07
N ASP A 186 -2.57 14.04 1.65
CA ASP A 186 -1.78 14.93 2.52
C ASP A 186 -2.62 16.12 2.98
N LEU A 187 -3.41 16.72 2.09
CA LEU A 187 -4.30 17.84 2.41
C LEU A 187 -5.41 17.42 3.39
N ALA A 188 -6.09 16.31 3.13
CA ALA A 188 -7.14 15.80 4.00
C ALA A 188 -6.62 15.48 5.41
N ALA A 189 -5.43 14.86 5.50
CA ALA A 189 -4.79 14.57 6.78
C ALA A 189 -4.34 15.86 7.49
N ALA A 190 -3.78 16.83 6.77
CA ALA A 190 -3.39 18.12 7.32
C ALA A 190 -4.59 18.91 7.86
N GLU A 191 -5.72 18.93 7.15
CA GLU A 191 -6.94 19.57 7.61
C GLU A 191 -7.44 18.96 8.93
N LEU A 192 -7.46 17.64 9.03
CA LEU A 192 -7.81 16.92 10.26
C LEU A 192 -6.86 17.29 11.42
N VAL A 193 -5.55 17.30 11.17
CA VAL A 193 -4.55 17.67 12.18
C VAL A 193 -4.77 19.10 12.67
N VAL A 194 -5.03 20.05 11.77
CA VAL A 194 -5.28 21.46 12.15
C VAL A 194 -6.58 21.59 12.95
N ALA A 195 -7.64 20.89 12.54
CA ALA A 195 -8.90 20.90 13.27
C ALA A 195 -8.72 20.38 14.71
N ARG A 196 -8.01 19.25 14.88
CA ARG A 196 -7.70 18.68 16.21
C ARG A 196 -6.77 19.57 17.02
N ALA A 197 -5.76 20.16 16.40
CA ALA A 197 -4.85 21.08 17.08
C ALA A 197 -5.61 22.28 17.67
N ARG A 198 -6.55 22.85 16.92
CA ARG A 198 -7.44 23.93 17.41
C ARG A 198 -8.35 23.47 18.54
N GLU A 199 -8.98 22.30 18.43
CA GLU A 199 -9.84 21.73 19.47
C GLU A 199 -9.08 21.53 20.80
N HIS A 200 -7.82 21.12 20.72
CA HIS A 200 -6.99 20.85 21.89
C HIS A 200 -6.12 22.04 22.34
N GLY A 201 -6.21 23.20 21.68
CA GLY A 201 -5.37 24.36 21.98
C GLY A 201 -3.88 24.12 21.77
N ILE A 202 -3.51 23.28 20.81
CA ILE A 202 -2.12 22.92 20.46
C ILE A 202 -1.66 23.76 19.27
N GLY A 203 -0.48 24.36 19.35
CA GLY A 203 0.14 25.12 18.27
C GLY A 203 0.65 26.49 18.74
N VAL A 204 1.20 27.26 17.79
CA VAL A 204 1.66 28.64 18.01
C VAL A 204 1.08 29.49 16.89
N GLU A 205 0.35 30.54 17.27
CA GLU A 205 -0.10 31.58 16.32
C GLU A 205 1.08 32.51 16.02
N VAL A 206 1.26 32.84 14.75
CA VAL A 206 2.34 33.68 14.25
C VAL A 206 1.75 34.70 13.29
N ASP A 207 2.01 35.98 13.54
CA ASP A 207 1.66 37.04 12.60
C ASP A 207 2.57 36.93 11.35
N PHE A 208 1.95 36.92 10.18
CA PHE A 208 2.60 36.68 8.89
C PHE A 208 2.48 37.87 7.94
#